data_AF-A0A968WAX0-F1
#
_entry.id   AF-A0A968WAX0-F1
#
_cell.length_a   1.000
_cell.length_b   1.000
_cell.length_c   1.000
_cell.angle_alpha   90.00
_cell.angle_beta   90.00
_cell.angle_gamma   90.00
#
_symmetry.space_group_name_H-M   'P 1'
#
loop_
_entity.id
_entity.type
_entity.pdbx_description
1 polymer ?
#
loop_
_entity_poly.entity_id
_entity_poly.type
_entity_poly.pdbx_seq_one_letter_code
_entity_poly.pdbx_strand_id
1 'polypeptide(L)' 'MPTDITWGWNKVTSQPIEIHTVPGNHHTMLNTPHVQVLAEKLKACINQVQILGVV' A
#
# COMPACT_ATOMS: atom_id res chain seq x y z
N MET A 1 14.61 4.92 13.65
CA MET A 1 13.73 4.32 12.62
C MET A 1 13.14 3.05 13.22
N PRO A 2 11.84 2.74 13.02
CA PRO A 2 11.33 1.40 13.33
C PRO A 2 12.20 0.36 12.63
N THR A 3 12.62 -0.67 13.34
CA THR A 3 13.41 -1.77 12.76
C THR A 3 12.58 -2.68 11.85
N ASP A 4 11.26 -2.60 11.96
CA ASP A 4 10.29 -3.33 11.15
C ASP A 4 9.48 -2.35 10.27
N ILE A 5 9.71 -2.42 8.95
CA ILE A 5 9.01 -1.60 7.96
C ILE A 5 7.57 -2.05 7.71
N THR A 6 7.18 -3.24 8.19
CA THR A 6 5.80 -3.77 8.06
C THR A 6 4.88 -3.26 9.16
N TRP A 7 5.40 -2.53 10.16
CA TRP A 7 4.61 -1.98 11.26
C TRP A 7 3.77 -3.05 11.99
N GLY A 8 4.31 -4.27 12.11
CA GLY A 8 3.65 -5.40 12.77
C GLY A 8 2.71 -6.21 11.89
N TRP A 9 2.46 -5.84 10.62
CA TRP A 9 1.64 -6.64 9.71
C TRP A 9 2.24 -8.02 9.44
N ASN A 10 3.56 -8.16 9.51
CA ASN A 10 4.24 -9.47 9.43
C ASN A 10 3.87 -10.44 10.56
N LYS A 11 3.25 -9.97 11.64
CA LYS A 11 2.82 -10.83 12.76
C LYS A 11 1.45 -11.46 12.54
N VAL A 12 0.68 -10.99 11.57
CA VAL A 12 -0.71 -11.41 11.34
C VAL A 12 -0.91 -12.21 10.04
N THR A 13 0.14 -12.39 9.25
CA THR A 13 0.11 -13.20 8.02
C THR A 13 1.43 -13.93 7.82
N SER A 14 1.36 -15.14 7.26
CA SER A 14 2.54 -15.87 6.76
C SER A 14 2.80 -15.64 5.27
N GLN A 15 1.90 -14.94 4.57
CA GLN A 15 2.07 -14.60 3.16
C GLN A 15 3.00 -13.39 2.98
N PRO A 16 3.70 -13.27 1.83
CA PRO A 16 4.51 -12.10 1.53
C PRO A 16 3.71 -10.79 1.62
N ILE A 17 4.32 -9.74 2.18
CA ILE A 17 3.73 -8.40 2.28
C ILE A 17 4.41 -7.50 1.25
N GLU A 18 3.62 -6.91 0.36
CA GLU A 18 4.07 -5.85 -0.54
C GLU A 18 3.86 -4.48 0.13
N ILE A 19 4.91 -3.67 0.18
CA ILE A 19 4.89 -2.33 0.81
C ILE A 19 5.01 -1.28 -0.28
N HIS A 20 3.99 -0.42 -0.39
CA HIS A 20 4.00 0.74 -1.27
C HIS A 20 4.16 2.03 -0.48
N THR A 21 5.28 2.72 -0.64
CA THR A 21 5.50 4.04 -0.03
C THR A 21 4.74 5.14 -0.81
N VAL A 22 4.23 6.15 -0.13
CA VAL A 22 3.53 7.29 -0.74
C VAL A 22 4.09 8.61 -0.18
N PRO A 23 4.05 9.71 -0.94
CA PRO A 23 4.54 10.99 -0.46
C PRO A 23 3.64 11.58 0.62
N GLY A 24 4.20 12.50 1.43
CA GLY A 24 3.52 13.09 2.56
C GLY A 24 3.73 12.33 3.87
N ASN A 25 2.90 12.61 4.86
CA ASN A 25 2.85 11.92 6.15
C ASN A 25 1.46 11.32 6.37
N HIS A 26 1.22 10.76 7.56
CA HIS A 26 -0.04 10.10 7.92
C HIS A 26 -1.31 10.92 7.58
N HIS A 27 -1.24 12.26 7.69
CA HIS A 27 -2.35 13.15 7.36
C HIS A 27 -2.27 13.69 5.92
N THR A 28 -1.10 14.14 5.50
CA THR A 28 -0.97 14.84 4.21
C THR A 28 -1.01 13.91 3.00
N MET A 29 -0.79 12.60 3.20
CA MET A 29 -0.89 11.61 2.12
C MET A 29 -2.30 11.50 1.52
N LEU A 30 -3.34 11.93 2.25
CA LEU A 30 -4.73 11.91 1.81
C LEU A 30 -5.16 13.22 1.11
N ASN A 31 -4.29 14.22 1.04
CA ASN A 31 -4.58 15.52 0.44
C ASN A 31 -3.78 15.74 -0.85
N THR A 32 -4.25 16.68 -1.67
CA THR A 32 -3.50 17.15 -2.86
C THR A 32 -2.17 17.79 -2.42
N PRO A 33 -1.05 17.52 -3.13
CA PRO A 33 -0.96 16.72 -4.35
C PRO A 33 -0.77 15.21 -4.12
N HIS A 34 -0.44 14.80 -2.89
CA HIS A 34 0.01 13.44 -2.58
C HIS A 34 -1.03 12.33 -2.79
N VAL A 35 -2.32 12.66 -2.61
CA VAL A 35 -3.43 11.72 -2.79
C VAL A 35 -3.47 11.09 -4.19
N GLN A 36 -2.94 11.77 -5.20
CA GLN A 36 -2.89 11.26 -6.58
C GLN A 36 -2.02 9.99 -6.66
N VAL A 37 -0.84 10.01 -6.04
CA VAL A 37 0.07 8.86 -6.02
C VAL A 37 -0.52 7.70 -5.21
N LEU A 38 -1.20 7.99 -4.09
CA LEU A 38 -1.90 6.96 -3.33
C LEU A 38 -2.99 6.29 -4.18
N ALA A 39 -3.81 7.07 -4.87
CA ALA A 39 -4.89 6.57 -5.71
C ALA A 39 -4.36 5.70 -6.88
N GLU A 40 -3.29 6.13 -7.53
CA GLU A 40 -2.65 5.36 -8.61
C GLU A 40 -2.13 4.00 -8.13
N LYS A 41 -1.40 3.98 -7.00
CA LYS A 41 -0.86 2.73 -6.45
C LYS A 41 -1.97 1.79 -6.00
N LEU A 42 -2.97 2.31 -5.28
CA LEU A 42 -4.11 1.50 -4.83
C LEU A 42 -4.89 0.90 -6.01
N LYS A 43 -5.11 1.69 -7.08
CA LYS A 43 -5.75 1.21 -8.30
C LYS A 43 -4.94 0.10 -8.96
N ALA A 44 -3.62 0.22 -9.01
CA ALA A 44 -2.75 -0.83 -9.55
C ALA A 44 -2.87 -2.14 -8.75
N CYS A 45 -2.86 -2.08 -7.41
CA CYS A 45 -3.03 -3.26 -6.56
C CYS A 45 -4.40 -3.94 -6.78
N ILE A 46 -5.49 -3.16 -6.82
CA ILE A 46 -6.84 -3.69 -7.06
C ILE A 46 -6.92 -4.33 -8.44
N ASN A 47 -6.40 -3.66 -9.47
CA ASN A 47 -6.38 -4.18 -10.83
C ASN A 47 -5.55 -5.47 -10.92
N GLN A 48 -4.41 -5.55 -10.23
CA GLN A 48 -3.59 -6.76 -10.20
C GLN A 48 -4.38 -7.95 -9.64
N VAL A 49 -5.11 -7.78 -8.54
CA VAL A 49 -5.96 -8.84 -7.97
C VAL A 49 -7.12 -9.18 -8.91
N GLN A 50 -7.72 -8.19 -9.55
CA GLN A 50 -8.84 -8.40 -10.48
C GLN A 50 -8.41 -9.11 -11.78
N ILE A 51 -7.21 -8.82 -12.28
CA ILE A 51 -6.61 -9.49 -13.45
C ILE A 51 -6.17 -10.92 -13.11
N LEU A 52 -5.74 -11.16 -11.86
CA LEU A 52 -5.34 -12.48 -11.36
C LEU A 52 -6.52 -13.37 -10.91
N GLY A 53 -7.76 -12.85 -10.89
CA GLY A 53 -8.98 -13.64 -10.64
C GLY A 53 -9.25 -14.59 -11.81
N VAL A 54 -9.13 -15.91 -11.63
CA VAL A 54 -10.21 -16.75 -11.09
C VAL A 54 -11.54 -16.42 -11.79
N VAL A 55 -11.61 -16.83 -13.05
CA VAL A 55 -12.76 -17.55 -13.60
C VAL A 55 -12.51 -19.04 -13.35
#